data_AF-A0A0E9WC16-F1
#
_entry.id   AF-A0A0E9WC16-F1
#
_cell.length_a   1.000
_cell.length_b   1.000
_cell.length_c   1.000
_cell.angle_alpha   90.00
_cell.angle_beta   90.00
_cell.angle_gamma   90.00
#
_symmetry.space_group_name_H-M   'P 1'
#
loop_
_entity.id
_entity.type
_entity.pdbx_description
1 polymer ?
#
loop_
_entity_poly.entity_id
_entity_poly.type
_entity_poly.pdbx_seq_one_letter_code
_entity_poly.pdbx_strand_id
1 'polypeptide(L)' 'MLIYFALNIFIFAPEYRLEPCEDPGVPQFGQRNGYSFGIGDKLIFSCDMGYRLEGSPEIICLGGGRRMWSAPLPRCVGM' A
#
# COMPACT_ATOMS: atom_id res chain seq x y z
N MET A 1 -35.19 -5.12 21.46
CA MET A 1 -35.25 -5.47 20.02
C MET A 1 -34.32 -4.58 19.19
N LEU A 2 -34.41 -3.24 19.27
CA LEU A 2 -33.51 -2.31 18.56
C LEU A 2 -32.03 -2.41 18.98
N ILE A 3 -31.77 -2.62 20.29
CA ILE A 3 -30.40 -2.79 20.84
C ILE A 3 -29.74 -4.07 20.31
N TYR A 4 -30.52 -5.14 20.13
CA TYR A 4 -30.05 -6.43 19.61
C TYR A 4 -29.73 -6.35 18.10
N PHE A 5 -30.52 -5.56 17.35
CA PHE A 5 -30.28 -5.25 15.93
C PHE A 5 -29.01 -4.41 15.75
N ALA A 6 -28.78 -3.41 16.61
CA ALA A 6 -27.54 -2.62 16.61
C ALA A 6 -26.32 -3.49 16.95
N LEU A 7 -26.38 -4.32 18.00
CA LEU A 7 -25.32 -5.28 18.35
C LEU A 7 -25.05 -6.30 17.24
N ASN A 8 -26.09 -6.82 16.58
CA ASN A 8 -25.94 -7.69 15.41
C ASN A 8 -25.26 -6.97 14.25
N ILE A 9 -25.61 -5.71 13.96
CA ILE A 9 -24.94 -4.90 12.92
C ILE A 9 -23.44 -4.72 13.23
N PHE A 10 -23.06 -4.49 14.49
CA PHE A 10 -21.64 -4.39 14.89
C PHE A 10 -20.90 -5.74 14.83
N ILE A 11 -21.59 -6.87 15.05
CA ILE A 11 -21.01 -8.23 15.02
C ILE A 11 -20.97 -8.81 13.58
N PHE A 12 -21.94 -8.44 12.72
CA PHE A 12 -22.07 -8.84 11.31
C PHE A 12 -21.55 -7.80 10.32
N ALA A 13 -20.95 -6.71 10.78
CA ALA A 13 -19.99 -5.99 9.95
C ALA A 13 -18.73 -6.86 9.96
N PRO A 14 -18.48 -7.74 8.94
CA PRO A 14 -17.11 -8.13 8.73
C PRO A 14 -16.41 -6.80 8.56
N GLU A 15 -15.38 -6.62 9.36
CA GLU A 15 -14.49 -5.48 9.32
C GLU A 15 -14.53 -4.82 7.94
N TYR A 16 -14.64 -3.50 7.90
CA TYR A 16 -14.26 -2.70 6.73
C TYR A 16 -12.75 -2.85 6.45
N ARG A 17 -12.20 -4.06 6.60
CA ARG A 17 -10.98 -4.59 6.03
C ARG A 17 -11.17 -4.61 4.53
N LEU A 18 -11.10 -3.41 3.97
CA LEU A 18 -10.46 -3.23 2.69
C LEU A 18 -9.09 -3.91 2.87
N GLU A 19 -8.98 -5.17 2.44
CA GLU A 19 -7.73 -5.91 2.58
C GLU A 19 -6.56 -5.10 1.98
N PRO A 20 -5.34 -5.36 2.46
CA PRO A 20 -4.14 -4.77 1.92
C PRO A 20 -4.08 -4.57 0.40
N CYS A 21 -3.42 -3.54 -0.12
CA CYS A 21 -2.49 -3.83 -1.22
C CYS A 21 -1.40 -4.77 -0.68
N GLU A 22 -0.92 -5.67 -1.53
CA GLU A 22 0.20 -6.55 -1.17
C GLU A 22 1.46 -5.73 -0.90
N ASP A 23 2.32 -6.14 0.03
CA ASP A 23 3.56 -5.41 0.28
C ASP A 23 4.45 -5.45 -0.97
N PRO A 24 4.78 -4.30 -1.59
CA PRO A 24 5.58 -4.29 -2.81
C PRO A 24 7.05 -4.59 -2.52
N GLY A 25 7.47 -4.65 -1.26
CA GLY A 25 8.86 -4.75 -0.83
C GLY A 25 9.56 -3.39 -0.70
N VAL A 26 10.89 -3.46 -0.63
CA VAL A 26 11.80 -2.31 -0.57
C VAL A 26 12.82 -2.48 -1.71
N PRO A 27 13.12 -1.42 -2.49
CA PRO A 27 14.11 -1.51 -3.55
C PRO A 27 15.49 -1.85 -2.98
N GLN A 28 16.26 -2.68 -3.68
CA GLN A 28 17.64 -2.95 -3.34
C GLN A 28 18.47 -1.67 -3.51
N PHE A 29 19.36 -1.34 -2.57
CA PHE A 29 20.15 -0.09 -2.55
C PHE A 29 19.27 1.17 -2.48
N GLY A 30 18.14 1.05 -1.78
CA GLY A 30 17.23 2.15 -1.53
C GLY A 30 16.35 1.88 -0.31
N GLN A 31 15.42 2.80 -0.08
CA GLN A 31 14.53 2.79 1.06
C GLN A 31 13.10 3.11 0.62
N ARG A 32 12.16 2.63 1.42
CA ARG A 32 10.73 2.92 1.27
C ARG A 32 10.26 3.72 2.48
N ASN A 33 9.57 4.81 2.20
CA ASN A 33 8.86 5.61 3.17
C ASN A 33 7.37 5.27 3.13
N GLY A 34 6.87 4.75 4.26
CA GLY A 34 5.48 4.33 4.43
C GLY A 34 5.35 2.84 4.77
N TYR A 35 4.41 2.55 5.67
CA TYR A 35 4.10 1.20 6.17
C TYR A 35 2.60 0.89 6.12
N SER A 36 1.84 1.79 5.48
CA SER A 36 0.40 1.65 5.32
C SER A 36 0.12 1.21 3.89
N PHE A 37 -0.76 0.22 3.76
CA PHE A 37 -1.06 -0.45 2.49
C PHE A 37 -2.56 -0.40 2.17
N GLY A 38 -3.32 0.41 2.90
CA GLY A 38 -4.74 0.62 2.68
C GLY A 38 -5.02 1.36 1.36
N ILE A 39 -6.26 1.33 0.92
CA ILE A 39 -6.68 2.01 -0.31
C ILE A 39 -6.45 3.52 -0.18
N GLY A 40 -5.78 4.10 -1.17
CA GLY A 40 -5.40 5.52 -1.17
C GLY A 40 -4.08 5.80 -0.43
N ASP A 41 -3.52 4.83 0.28
CA ASP A 41 -2.19 4.97 0.87
C ASP A 41 -1.13 5.05 -0.21
N LYS A 42 -0.05 5.73 0.15
CA LYS A 42 1.03 6.10 -0.76
C LYS A 42 2.36 5.70 -0.15
N LEU A 43 3.18 5.04 -0.96
CA LEU A 43 4.54 4.65 -0.63
C LEU A 43 5.49 5.46 -1.48
N ILE A 44 6.48 6.06 -0.85
CA ILE A 44 7.52 6.87 -1.51
C ILE A 44 8.84 6.10 -1.43
N PHE A 45 9.63 6.12 -2.49
CA PHE A 45 10.90 5.42 -2.56
C PHE A 45 12.05 6.39 -2.79
N SER A 46 13.17 6.09 -2.15
CA SER A 46 14.44 6.80 -2.29
C SER A 46 15.56 5.79 -2.55
N CYS A 47 16.62 6.24 -3.23
CA CYS A 47 17.81 5.41 -3.46
C CYS A 47 19.00 5.94 -2.65
N ASP A 48 19.92 5.04 -2.33
CA ASP A 48 21.16 5.38 -1.64
C ASP A 48 22.10 6.22 -2.53
N MET A 49 23.11 6.84 -1.92
CA MET A 49 24.09 7.64 -2.65
C MET A 49 24.81 6.81 -3.72
N GLY A 50 24.90 7.32 -4.95
CA GLY A 50 25.50 6.62 -6.10
C GLY A 50 24.53 5.75 -6.91
N TYR A 51 23.25 5.71 -6.53
CA TYR A 51 22.19 5.03 -7.28
C TYR A 51 21.14 6.03 -7.76
N ARG A 52 20.59 5.81 -8.97
CA ARG A 52 19.42 6.53 -9.49
C ARG A 52 18.17 5.66 -9.38
N LEU A 53 17.04 6.29 -9.08
CA LEU A 53 15.75 5.61 -9.08
C LEU A 53 15.25 5.41 -10.52
N GLU A 54 14.89 4.18 -10.85
CA GLU A 54 14.30 3.79 -12.12
C GLU A 54 12.87 3.29 -11.91
N GLY A 55 11.92 3.98 -12.54
CA GLY A 55 10.48 3.75 -12.36
C GLY A 55 9.80 4.89 -11.60
N SER A 56 8.69 4.59 -10.95
CA SER A 56 7.92 5.58 -10.19
C SER A 56 8.52 5.76 -8.79
N PRO A 57 8.90 7.00 -8.39
CA PRO A 57 9.40 7.28 -7.04
C PRO A 57 8.30 7.19 -5.99
N GLU A 58 7.05 7.04 -6.42
CA GLU A 58 5.87 7.03 -5.58
C GLU A 58 4.82 6.11 -6.21
N ILE A 59 4.20 5.27 -5.38
CA ILE A 59 3.10 4.40 -5.79
C ILE A 59 1.93 4.55 -4.83
N ILE A 60 0.71 4.41 -5.34
CA ILE A 60 -0.53 4.57 -4.59
C ILE A 60 -1.32 3.27 -4.64
N CYS A 61 -1.88 2.83 -3.52
CA CYS A 61 -2.74 1.66 -3.48
C CYS A 61 -4.09 1.99 -4.13
N LEU A 62 -4.32 1.46 -5.33
CA LEU A 62 -5.55 1.69 -6.07
C LEU A 62 -6.65 0.77 -5.53
N GLY A 63 -7.79 1.37 -5.19
CA GLY A 63 -9.01 0.65 -4.86
C GLY A 63 -9.78 0.24 -6.12
N GLY A 64 -10.43 -0.94 -6.10
CA GLY A 64 -11.19 -1.46 -7.23
C GLY A 64 -11.44 -2.97 -7.15
N GLY A 65 -11.73 -3.60 -8.29
CA GLY A 65 -12.00 -5.05 -8.39
C GLY A 65 -10.79 -5.96 -8.11
N ARG A 66 -9.56 -5.44 -8.23
CA ARG A 66 -8.32 -6.07 -7.78
C ARG A 66 -7.44 -5.01 -7.13
N ARG A 67 -6.91 -5.30 -5.94
CA ARG A 67 -5.97 -4.39 -5.29
C ARG A 67 -4.62 -4.47 -5.95
N MET A 68 -4.15 -3.31 -6.38
CA MET A 68 -2.91 -3.18 -7.14
C MET A 68 -2.31 -1.80 -6.85
N TRP A 69 -1.00 -1.75 -6.80
CA TRP A 69 -0.28 -0.48 -6.79
C TRP A 69 -0.39 0.22 -8.13
N SER A 70 -0.44 1.54 -8.13
CA SER A 70 -0.46 2.36 -9.35
C SER A 70 0.74 2.11 -10.27
N ALA A 71 1.85 1.63 -9.71
CA ALA A 71 3.05 1.23 -10.42
C ALA A 71 3.75 0.09 -9.66
N PRO A 72 4.63 -0.70 -10.32
CA PRO A 72 5.43 -1.73 -9.68
C PRO A 72 6.51 -1.13 -8.77
N LEU A 73 7.14 -1.97 -7.94
CA LEU A 73 8.29 -1.60 -7.11
C LEU A 73 9.41 -1.01 -8.00
N PRO A 74 9.87 0.23 -7.75
CA PRO A 74 10.97 0.81 -8.51
C PRO A 74 12.30 0.11 -8.21
N ARG A 75 13.31 0.36 -9.05
CA ARG A 75 14.65 -0.22 -8.89
C ARG A 75 15.65 0.90 -8.71
N CYS A 76 16.62 0.73 -7.81
CA CYS A 76 17.77 1.61 -7.73
C CYS A 76 18.90 1.01 -8.57
N VAL A 77 19.35 1.76 -9.58
CA VAL A 77 20.43 1.33 -10.48
C VAL A 77 21.65 2.21 -10.27
N GLY A 78 22.82 1.59 -10.20
CA GLY A 78 24.09 2.30 -10.02
C GLY A 78 24.33 3.28 -11.16
N MET A 79 24.86 4.46 -10.82
CA MET A 79 25.30 5.46 -11.80
C MET A 79 26.61 5.04 -12.47
#